data_AF-A0A9W6SX87-F1
#
_entry.id   AF-A0A9W6SX87-F1
#
_cell.length_a   1.000
_cell.length_b   1.000
_cell.length_c   1.000
_cell.angle_alpha   90.00
_cell.angle_beta   90.00
_cell.angle_gamma   90.00
#
_symmetry.space_group_name_H-M   'P 1'
#
loop_
_entity.id
_entity.type
_entity.pdbx_description
1 polymer ?
#
loop_
_entity_poly.entity_id
_entity_poly.type
_entity_poly.pdbx_seq_one_letter_code
_entity_poly.pdbx_strand_id
1 'polypeptide(L)'
;MTYLQNLTSLVFSSHIDQLVSRYYVLVTRLLISMNEDLSYQFLKDSIYHCPFEESKPSFIGILKDFILRKKVKPVQSITSTVGVPNGVAPPQLPPRTIKPCTYITLTDERGDDLLNLFSQIINETFVDAGSDGEEPETANLKNVGKLLSMMNLINSVNISNKSQVLSHFQRLEKSVEKSKPRSHGKEASPIEEKELKKVDCQEEEEDGATTKKVPTKVQQQQQNQNSDHSHADDEADDDEVDTELSNLFSLITFGIEKGKKIYTI
;
A
#
# COMPACT_ATOMS: atom_id res chain seq x y z
N MET A 1 -14.38 16.60 -14.73
CA MET A 1 -13.13 15.84 -14.54
C MET A 1 -11.89 16.75 -14.57
N THR A 2 -11.75 17.65 -15.55
CA THR A 2 -10.59 18.56 -15.70
C THR A 2 -10.25 19.37 -14.44
N TYR A 3 -11.25 19.85 -13.70
CA TYR A 3 -11.02 20.58 -12.45
C TYR A 3 -10.30 19.73 -11.38
N LEU A 4 -10.71 18.47 -11.21
CA LEU A 4 -10.07 17.56 -10.26
C LEU A 4 -8.65 17.19 -10.70
N GLN A 5 -8.42 17.03 -12.00
CA GLN A 5 -7.08 16.78 -12.56
C GLN A 5 -6.14 17.97 -12.31
N ASN A 6 -6.61 19.20 -12.55
CA ASN A 6 -5.84 20.41 -12.25
C ASN A 6 -5.54 20.55 -10.75
N LEU A 7 -6.53 20.26 -9.90
CA LEU A 7 -6.35 20.27 -8.45
C LEU A 7 -5.33 19.20 -8.01
N THR A 8 -5.41 17.99 -8.58
CA THR A 8 -4.42 16.93 -8.37
C THR A 8 -3.03 17.45 -8.69
N SER A 9 -2.86 18.01 -9.89
CA SER A 9 -1.55 18.53 -10.32
C SER A 9 -1.00 19.58 -9.37
N LEU A 10 -1.83 20.54 -8.92
CA LEU A 10 -1.41 21.58 -8.00
C LEU A 10 -1.00 21.03 -6.63
N VAL A 11 -1.78 20.09 -6.09
CA VAL A 11 -1.55 19.51 -4.76
C VAL A 11 -0.29 18.66 -4.74
N PHE A 12 -0.09 17.80 -5.75
CA PHE A 12 1.09 16.93 -5.80
C PHE A 12 2.37 17.69 -6.16
N SER A 13 2.26 18.83 -6.87
CA SER A 13 3.42 19.68 -7.14
C SER A 13 3.87 20.49 -5.93
N SER A 14 3.05 20.63 -4.89
CA SER A 14 3.39 21.47 -3.74
C SER A 14 4.26 20.75 -2.70
N HIS A 15 4.40 19.41 -2.77
CA HIS A 15 5.13 18.58 -1.80
C HIS A 15 4.74 18.83 -0.31
N ILE A 16 3.48 19.24 -0.06
CA ILE A 16 2.96 19.45 1.30
C ILE A 16 2.05 18.28 1.67
N ASP A 17 2.53 17.38 2.53
CA ASP A 17 1.80 16.16 2.94
C ASP A 17 0.41 16.44 3.51
N GLN A 18 0.28 17.54 4.27
CA GLN A 18 -1.01 17.95 4.82
C GLN A 18 -2.02 18.26 3.72
N LEU A 19 -1.57 18.86 2.61
CA LEU A 19 -2.43 19.21 1.49
C LEU A 19 -2.85 17.95 0.72
N VAL A 20 -1.93 17.01 0.52
CA VAL A 20 -2.20 15.69 -0.08
C VAL A 20 -3.23 14.91 0.75
N SER A 21 -3.07 14.88 2.07
CA SER A 21 -4.04 14.26 2.99
C SER A 21 -5.43 14.89 2.88
N ARG A 22 -5.50 16.23 2.90
CA ARG A 22 -6.78 16.96 2.75
C ARG A 22 -7.41 16.74 1.38
N TYR A 23 -6.59 16.62 0.34
CA TYR A 23 -7.04 16.31 -1.01
C TYR A 23 -7.72 14.94 -1.08
N TYR A 24 -7.12 13.88 -0.53
CA TYR A 24 -7.77 12.55 -0.52
C TYR A 24 -9.08 12.53 0.27
N VAL A 25 -9.15 13.28 1.37
CA VAL A 25 -10.41 13.44 2.13
C VAL A 25 -11.46 14.14 1.27
N LEU A 26 -11.09 15.20 0.55
CA LEU A 26 -11.99 15.91 -0.36
C LEU A 26 -12.49 14.99 -1.48
N VAL A 27 -11.58 14.27 -2.15
CA VAL A 27 -11.92 13.30 -3.20
C VAL A 27 -12.87 12.24 -2.67
N THR A 28 -12.57 11.66 -1.51
CA THR A 28 -13.43 10.65 -0.88
C THR A 28 -14.84 11.20 -0.61
N ARG A 29 -14.96 12.40 -0.04
CA ARG A 29 -16.26 13.04 0.22
C ARG A 29 -17.02 13.35 -1.06
N LEU A 30 -16.31 13.79 -2.10
CA LEU A 30 -16.91 14.06 -3.40
C LEU A 30 -17.45 12.77 -4.03
N LEU A 31 -16.65 11.71 -4.07
CA LEU A 31 -17.05 10.43 -4.67
C LEU A 31 -18.19 9.74 -3.92
N ILE A 32 -18.27 9.93 -2.60
CA ILE A 32 -19.42 9.48 -1.79
C ILE A 32 -20.72 10.15 -2.24
N SER A 33 -20.64 11.41 -2.68
CA SER A 33 -21.79 12.22 -3.10
C SER A 33 -22.16 12.02 -4.58
N MET A 34 -21.30 11.37 -5.36
CA MET A 34 -21.48 11.12 -6.78
C MET A 34 -22.21 9.80 -7.05
N ASN A 35 -22.73 9.66 -8.27
CA ASN A 35 -23.30 8.40 -8.74
C ASN A 35 -22.24 7.30 -8.76
N GLU A 36 -22.65 6.08 -8.43
CA GLU A 36 -21.76 4.93 -8.32
C GLU A 36 -20.91 4.69 -9.57
N ASP A 37 -21.52 4.74 -10.76
CA ASP A 37 -20.81 4.54 -12.03
C ASP A 37 -19.77 5.62 -12.28
N LEU A 38 -20.10 6.88 -11.99
CA LEU A 38 -19.17 7.99 -12.17
C LEU A 38 -18.01 7.91 -11.18
N SER A 39 -18.27 7.50 -9.93
CA SER A 39 -17.24 7.32 -8.91
C SER A 39 -16.30 6.18 -9.27
N TYR A 40 -16.84 5.06 -9.77
CA TYR A 40 -16.03 3.95 -10.25
C TYR A 40 -15.16 4.34 -11.45
N GLN A 41 -15.75 4.96 -12.48
CA GLN A 41 -15.02 5.42 -13.66
C GLN A 41 -13.94 6.44 -13.29
N PHE A 42 -14.24 7.39 -12.41
CA PHE A 42 -13.22 8.33 -11.91
C PHE A 42 -12.02 7.61 -11.27
N LEU A 43 -12.28 6.63 -10.40
CA LEU A 43 -11.22 5.88 -9.73
C LEU A 43 -10.42 5.05 -10.72
N LYS A 44 -11.09 4.36 -11.65
CA LYS A 44 -10.47 3.60 -12.74
C LYS A 44 -9.54 4.50 -13.57
N ASP A 45 -10.06 5.62 -14.05
CA ASP A 45 -9.30 6.59 -14.84
C ASP A 45 -8.13 7.19 -14.06
N SER A 46 -8.31 7.46 -12.76
CA SER A 46 -7.25 7.97 -11.90
C SER A 46 -6.13 6.95 -11.69
N ILE A 47 -6.44 5.66 -11.60
CA ILE A 47 -5.42 4.63 -11.47
C ILE A 47 -4.64 4.47 -12.79
N TYR A 48 -5.30 4.54 -13.94
CA TYR A 48 -4.64 4.40 -15.24
C TYR A 48 -3.84 5.64 -15.65
N HIS A 49 -4.48 6.81 -15.62
CA HIS A 49 -3.99 8.00 -16.31
C HIS A 49 -3.37 9.05 -15.38
N CYS A 50 -3.38 8.84 -14.05
CA CYS A 50 -2.73 9.80 -13.16
C CYS A 50 -1.22 9.83 -13.43
N PRO A 51 -0.63 11.02 -13.66
CA PRO A 51 0.82 11.15 -13.88
C PRO A 51 1.64 10.93 -12.61
N PHE A 52 1.01 10.91 -11.44
CA PHE A 52 1.67 10.74 -10.13
C PHE A 52 1.57 9.28 -9.67
N GLU A 53 2.61 8.47 -9.94
CA GLU A 53 2.64 7.04 -9.57
C GLU A 53 2.43 6.81 -8.07
N GLU A 54 3.02 7.66 -7.22
CA GLU A 54 2.90 7.59 -5.75
C GLU A 54 1.44 7.73 -5.26
N SER A 55 0.58 8.37 -6.05
CA SER A 55 -0.82 8.58 -5.71
C SER A 55 -1.73 7.40 -6.07
N LYS A 56 -1.34 6.58 -7.06
CA LYS A 56 -2.15 5.44 -7.55
C LYS A 56 -2.47 4.41 -6.45
N PRO A 57 -1.52 4.01 -5.58
CA PRO A 57 -1.82 3.16 -4.41
C PRO A 57 -2.97 3.69 -3.55
N SER A 58 -3.04 5.01 -3.34
CA SER A 58 -4.07 5.65 -2.54
C SER A 58 -5.44 5.58 -3.22
N PHE A 59 -5.50 5.78 -4.54
CA PHE A 59 -6.75 5.58 -5.29
C PHE A 59 -7.24 4.13 -5.26
N ILE A 60 -6.33 3.14 -5.35
CA ILE A 60 -6.67 1.72 -5.18
C ILE A 60 -7.21 1.47 -3.76
N GLY A 61 -6.62 2.08 -2.74
CA GLY A 61 -7.10 2.04 -1.36
C GLY A 61 -8.51 2.61 -1.19
N ILE A 62 -8.79 3.76 -1.82
CA ILE A 62 -10.13 4.37 -1.83
C ILE A 62 -11.12 3.45 -2.54
N LEU A 63 -10.75 2.86 -3.69
CA LEU A 63 -11.59 1.92 -4.41
C LEU A 63 -11.92 0.68 -3.56
N LYS A 64 -10.92 0.11 -2.89
CA LYS A 64 -11.10 -0.99 -1.92
C LYS A 64 -12.08 -0.61 -0.82
N ASP A 65 -11.90 0.55 -0.21
CA ASP A 65 -12.80 1.03 0.83
C ASP A 65 -14.22 1.19 0.31
N PHE A 66 -14.42 1.68 -0.92
CA PHE A 66 -15.75 1.89 -1.49
C PHE A 66 -16.48 0.58 -1.81
N ILE A 67 -15.75 -0.45 -2.23
CA ILE A 67 -16.30 -1.77 -2.49
C ILE A 67 -16.68 -2.47 -1.18
N LEU A 68 -15.86 -2.34 -0.13
CA LEU A 68 -16.07 -3.07 1.13
C LEU A 68 -16.97 -2.32 2.13
N ARG A 69 -16.94 -0.99 2.12
CA ARG A 69 -17.65 -0.17 3.10
C ARG A 69 -19.14 -0.11 2.77
N LYS A 70 -19.95 -0.41 3.78
CA LYS A 70 -21.41 -0.32 3.72
C LYS A 70 -21.84 1.15 3.82
N LYS A 71 -22.67 1.61 2.90
CA LYS A 71 -23.40 2.89 2.98
C LYS A 71 -24.34 2.82 4.17
N VAL A 72 -24.20 3.78 5.08
CA VAL A 72 -25.22 4.04 6.10
C VAL A 72 -26.36 4.70 5.36
N LYS A 73 -27.49 4.00 5.20
CA LYS A 73 -28.68 4.63 4.60
C LYS A 73 -29.08 5.80 5.50
N PRO A 74 -29.22 7.02 4.98
CA PRO A 74 -29.83 8.10 5.75
C PRO A 74 -31.23 7.64 6.15
N VAL A 75 -31.58 7.81 7.43
CA VAL A 75 -32.92 7.51 7.96
C VAL A 75 -33.89 8.54 7.37
N GLN A 76 -34.23 8.38 6.09
CA GLN A 76 -35.33 9.08 5.45
C GLN A 76 -36.60 8.31 5.78
N SER A 77 -37.16 8.51 6.98
CA SER A 77 -38.58 8.24 7.28
C SER A 77 -38.88 8.56 8.75
N ILE A 78 -38.96 9.84 9.12
CA ILE A 78 -39.67 10.23 10.36
C ILE A 78 -40.61 11.46 10.15
N THR A 79 -40.60 12.14 9.01
CA THR A 79 -41.34 13.41 8.88
C THR A 79 -42.74 13.35 8.26
N SER A 80 -43.29 12.18 7.89
CA SER A 80 -44.56 12.14 7.13
C SER A 80 -45.82 11.75 7.91
N THR A 81 -45.76 11.36 9.19
CA THR A 81 -46.98 11.01 9.94
C THR A 81 -46.86 11.32 11.43
N VAL A 82 -46.78 12.59 11.80
CA VAL A 82 -47.21 13.04 13.14
C VAL A 82 -48.67 13.47 13.02
N GLY A 83 -49.55 12.49 12.87
CA GLY A 83 -50.97 12.63 13.10
C GLY A 83 -51.34 11.53 14.08
N VAL A 84 -51.64 11.88 15.33
CA VAL A 84 -52.05 10.93 16.37
C VAL A 84 -53.58 10.90 16.40
N PRO A 85 -54.26 9.91 15.79
CA PRO A 85 -55.58 9.52 16.22
C PRO A 85 -55.46 8.48 17.33
N ASN A 86 -56.01 8.81 18.50
CA ASN A 86 -56.07 7.95 19.67
C ASN A 86 -56.69 6.58 19.34
N GLY A 87 -55.99 5.48 19.65
CA GLY A 87 -56.60 4.16 19.85
C GLY A 87 -56.31 3.05 18.83
N VAL A 88 -55.51 3.28 17.78
CA VAL A 88 -55.11 2.23 16.84
C VAL A 88 -53.71 1.73 17.19
N ALA A 89 -53.52 0.41 17.23
CA ALA A 89 -52.23 -0.23 17.47
C ALA A 89 -51.11 0.46 16.67
N PRO A 90 -49.90 0.62 17.25
CA PRO A 90 -48.82 1.35 16.60
C PRO A 90 -48.60 0.81 15.18
N PRO A 91 -48.48 1.68 14.16
CA PRO A 91 -48.27 1.23 12.79
C PRO A 91 -47.07 0.29 12.76
N GLN A 92 -47.25 -0.91 12.20
CA GLN A 92 -46.16 -1.87 12.09
C GLN A 92 -45.04 -1.24 11.28
N LEU A 93 -43.86 -1.14 11.90
CA LEU A 93 -42.67 -0.64 11.24
C LEU A 93 -42.43 -1.47 9.97
N PRO A 94 -42.18 -0.85 8.81
CA PRO A 94 -41.87 -1.59 7.61
C PRO A 94 -40.66 -2.53 7.87
N PRO A 95 -40.70 -3.77 7.36
CA PRO A 95 -39.60 -4.72 7.54
C PRO A 95 -38.28 -4.07 7.13
N ARG A 96 -37.31 -4.05 8.05
CA ARG A 96 -35.95 -3.57 7.77
C ARG A 96 -35.20 -4.61 6.94
N THR A 97 -35.59 -4.86 5.69
CA THR A 97 -34.75 -5.58 4.72
C THR A 97 -33.63 -4.64 4.26
N ILE A 98 -32.69 -4.35 5.17
CA ILE A 98 -31.51 -3.56 4.87
C ILE A 98 -30.53 -4.50 4.16
N LYS A 99 -30.71 -4.69 2.84
CA LYS A 99 -29.58 -5.16 2.03
C LYS A 99 -28.46 -4.14 2.21
N PRO A 100 -27.26 -4.55 2.67
CA PRO A 100 -26.14 -3.65 2.77
C PRO A 100 -25.82 -3.13 1.36
N CYS A 101 -26.05 -1.83 1.13
CA CYS A 101 -25.61 -1.18 -0.10
C CYS A 101 -24.18 -0.72 0.15
N THR A 102 -23.24 -1.06 -0.71
CA THR A 102 -21.86 -0.55 -0.65
C THR A 102 -21.76 0.78 -1.40
N TYR A 103 -20.61 1.46 -1.35
CA TYR A 103 -20.44 2.66 -2.17
C TYR A 103 -20.32 2.33 -3.65
N ILE A 104 -19.62 1.23 -3.94
CA ILE A 104 -19.47 0.61 -5.26
C ILE A 104 -19.86 -0.86 -5.14
N THR A 105 -20.79 -1.30 -5.98
CA THR A 105 -21.19 -2.70 -6.12
C THR A 105 -20.18 -3.40 -7.03
N LEU A 106 -19.62 -4.52 -6.60
CA LEU A 106 -18.74 -5.32 -7.44
C LEU A 106 -19.60 -6.20 -8.36
N THR A 107 -19.78 -5.76 -9.60
CA THR A 107 -20.37 -6.57 -10.68
C THR A 107 -19.30 -7.42 -11.35
N ASP A 108 -19.72 -8.43 -12.12
CA ASP A 108 -18.77 -9.28 -12.86
C ASP A 108 -17.92 -8.44 -13.85
N GLU A 109 -18.54 -7.51 -14.58
CA GLU A 109 -17.84 -6.57 -15.47
C GLU A 109 -16.76 -5.76 -14.75
N ARG A 110 -17.07 -5.24 -13.55
CA ARG A 110 -16.11 -4.49 -12.74
C ARG A 110 -15.04 -5.40 -12.15
N GLY A 111 -15.36 -6.67 -11.90
CA GLY A 111 -14.41 -7.70 -11.52
C GLY A 111 -13.38 -7.95 -12.62
N ASP A 112 -13.84 -8.14 -13.86
CA ASP A 112 -12.97 -8.33 -15.02
C ASP A 112 -12.09 -7.10 -15.28
N ASP A 113 -12.66 -5.90 -15.14
CA ASP A 113 -11.91 -4.63 -15.20
C ASP A 113 -10.77 -4.57 -14.17
N LEU A 114 -11.00 -5.04 -12.93
CA LEU A 114 -9.97 -5.11 -11.91
C LEU A 114 -8.89 -6.15 -12.25
N LEU A 115 -9.26 -7.29 -12.84
CA LEU A 115 -8.29 -8.31 -13.26
C LEU A 115 -7.42 -7.83 -14.44
N ASN A 116 -8.02 -7.09 -15.37
CA ASN A 116 -7.29 -6.41 -16.44
C ASN A 116 -6.31 -5.38 -15.87
N LEU A 117 -6.76 -4.55 -14.93
CA LEU A 117 -5.90 -3.59 -14.23
C LEU A 117 -4.76 -4.30 -13.50
N PHE A 118 -5.04 -5.42 -12.82
CA PHE A 118 -4.02 -6.19 -12.11
C PHE A 118 -2.96 -6.74 -13.08
N SER A 119 -3.39 -7.27 -14.22
CA SER A 119 -2.48 -7.72 -15.29
C SER A 119 -1.57 -6.61 -15.80
N GLN A 120 -2.14 -5.44 -16.04
CA GLN A 120 -1.36 -4.29 -16.49
C GLN A 120 -0.34 -3.87 -15.44
N ILE A 121 -0.72 -3.80 -14.16
CA ILE A 121 0.20 -3.45 -13.07
C ILE A 121 1.33 -4.48 -12.95
N ILE A 122 1.05 -5.78 -13.14
CA ILE A 122 2.09 -6.82 -13.18
C ILE A 122 3.08 -6.51 -14.31
N ASN A 123 2.60 -6.24 -15.53
CA ASN A 123 3.47 -5.93 -16.68
C ASN A 123 4.29 -4.65 -16.50
N GLU A 124 3.72 -3.63 -15.84
CA GLU A 124 4.43 -2.40 -15.54
C GLU A 124 5.47 -2.60 -14.43
N THR A 125 5.27 -3.58 -13.55
CA THR A 125 6.18 -3.87 -12.44
C THR A 125 7.33 -4.77 -12.89
N PHE A 126 7.09 -5.74 -13.75
CA PHE A 126 8.10 -6.68 -14.24
C PHE A 126 8.32 -6.44 -15.72
N VAL A 127 9.44 -5.80 -16.05
CA VAL A 127 9.80 -5.47 -17.44
C VAL A 127 10.87 -6.44 -17.92
N ASP A 128 10.63 -7.07 -19.07
CA ASP A 128 11.61 -7.93 -19.73
C ASP A 128 12.83 -7.08 -20.12
N ALA A 129 14.02 -7.46 -19.65
CA ALA A 129 15.24 -6.66 -19.80
C ALA A 129 15.81 -6.66 -21.24
N GLY A 130 15.33 -7.51 -22.15
CA GLY A 130 15.77 -7.50 -23.55
C GLY A 130 14.99 -8.46 -24.45
N SER A 131 15.07 -8.24 -25.77
CA SER A 131 14.37 -9.00 -26.81
C SER A 131 14.79 -10.47 -26.93
N ASP A 132 15.87 -10.86 -26.26
CA ASP A 132 16.55 -12.12 -26.52
C ASP A 132 16.25 -13.19 -25.45
N GLY A 133 15.39 -12.88 -24.46
CA GLY A 133 14.83 -13.86 -23.52
C GLY A 133 15.82 -14.47 -22.52
N GLU A 134 17.09 -14.07 -22.54
CA GLU A 134 18.14 -14.58 -21.66
C GLU A 134 18.39 -13.70 -20.42
N GLU A 135 17.96 -12.43 -20.44
CA GLU A 135 18.14 -11.53 -19.30
C GLU A 135 16.99 -11.65 -18.27
N PRO A 136 17.31 -11.59 -16.96
CA PRO A 136 16.29 -11.67 -15.91
C PRO A 136 15.31 -10.50 -16.01
N GLU A 137 14.03 -10.76 -15.72
CA GLU A 137 13.01 -9.71 -15.59
C GLU A 137 13.46 -8.71 -14.51
N THR A 138 13.48 -7.42 -14.85
CA THR A 138 13.82 -6.37 -13.88
C THR A 138 12.55 -5.85 -13.23
N ALA A 139 12.57 -5.80 -11.89
CA ALA A 139 11.45 -5.29 -11.11
C ALA A 139 11.54 -3.76 -10.99
N ASN A 140 10.54 -3.05 -11.51
CA ASN A 140 10.41 -1.61 -11.31
C ASN A 140 9.86 -1.30 -9.92
N LEU A 141 10.75 -0.98 -8.99
CA LEU A 141 10.45 -0.65 -7.60
C LEU A 141 9.37 0.43 -7.43
N LYS A 142 9.24 1.37 -8.37
CA LYS A 142 8.22 2.43 -8.29
C LYS A 142 6.79 1.89 -8.42
N ASN A 143 6.61 0.77 -9.11
CA ASN A 143 5.29 0.17 -9.36
C ASN A 143 4.87 -0.85 -8.31
N VAL A 144 5.79 -1.25 -7.45
CA VAL A 144 5.56 -2.27 -6.42
C VAL A 144 4.48 -1.85 -5.43
N GLY A 145 4.49 -0.59 -4.96
CA GLY A 145 3.46 -0.10 -4.04
C GLY A 145 2.06 -0.18 -4.64
N LYS A 146 1.95 0.04 -5.96
CA LYS A 146 0.72 -0.10 -6.74
C LYS A 146 0.32 -1.57 -6.87
N LEU A 147 1.26 -2.46 -7.14
CA LEU A 147 1.04 -3.92 -7.18
C LEU A 147 0.55 -4.47 -5.83
N LEU A 148 1.21 -4.13 -4.73
CA LEU A 148 0.82 -4.54 -3.38
C LEU A 148 -0.59 -4.06 -3.02
N SER A 149 -0.90 -2.81 -3.36
CA SER A 149 -2.23 -2.23 -3.13
C SER A 149 -3.30 -2.98 -3.93
N MET A 150 -3.00 -3.30 -5.19
CA MET A 150 -3.91 -4.05 -6.06
C MET A 150 -4.12 -5.49 -5.56
N MET A 151 -3.04 -6.16 -5.17
CA MET A 151 -3.11 -7.51 -4.60
C MET A 151 -3.94 -7.52 -3.30
N ASN A 152 -3.77 -6.52 -2.45
CA ASN A 152 -4.57 -6.35 -1.25
C ASN A 152 -6.05 -6.11 -1.58
N LEU A 153 -6.36 -5.35 -2.63
CA LEU A 153 -7.73 -5.20 -3.14
C LEU A 153 -8.31 -6.55 -3.57
N ILE A 154 -7.66 -7.25 -4.51
CA ILE A 154 -8.11 -8.55 -5.05
C ILE A 154 -8.31 -9.60 -3.95
N ASN A 155 -7.41 -9.64 -2.96
CA ASN A 155 -7.52 -10.53 -1.81
C ASN A 155 -8.63 -10.16 -0.83
N SER A 156 -9.14 -8.94 -0.87
CA SER A 156 -10.20 -8.47 0.04
C SER A 156 -11.59 -8.54 -0.57
N VAL A 157 -11.69 -8.50 -1.90
CA VAL A 157 -12.96 -8.54 -2.62
C VAL A 157 -13.26 -9.96 -3.09
N ASN A 158 -14.54 -10.32 -3.22
CA ASN A 158 -14.95 -11.63 -3.72
C ASN A 158 -15.25 -11.53 -5.21
N ILE A 159 -14.26 -11.84 -6.06
CA ILE A 159 -14.42 -11.85 -7.52
C ILE A 159 -15.00 -13.19 -7.96
N SER A 160 -16.07 -13.15 -8.75
CA SER A 160 -16.78 -14.34 -9.23
C SER A 160 -15.87 -15.30 -10.01
N ASN A 161 -14.97 -14.76 -10.84
CA ASN A 161 -14.08 -15.54 -11.69
C ASN A 161 -12.80 -15.99 -10.97
N LYS A 162 -12.93 -16.94 -10.04
CA LYS A 162 -11.81 -17.50 -9.27
C LYS A 162 -10.67 -18.04 -10.15
N SER A 163 -11.01 -18.65 -11.29
CA SER A 163 -10.03 -19.26 -12.20
C SER A 163 -9.07 -18.23 -12.79
N GLN A 164 -9.60 -17.08 -13.23
CA GLN A 164 -8.78 -16.00 -13.75
C GLN A 164 -7.91 -15.40 -12.64
N VAL A 165 -8.48 -15.15 -11.45
CA VAL A 165 -7.71 -14.65 -10.30
C VAL A 165 -6.50 -15.54 -10.02
N LEU A 166 -6.68 -16.86 -9.97
CA LEU A 166 -5.60 -17.83 -9.78
C LEU A 166 -4.56 -17.77 -10.91
N SER A 167 -4.99 -17.60 -12.16
CA SER A 167 -4.06 -17.47 -13.30
C SER A 167 -3.19 -16.21 -13.20
N HIS A 168 -3.74 -15.10 -12.71
CA HIS A 168 -2.95 -13.88 -12.47
C HIS A 168 -1.96 -14.06 -11.32
N PHE A 169 -2.35 -14.74 -10.24
CA PHE A 169 -1.42 -15.07 -9.14
C PHE A 169 -0.29 -16.01 -9.58
N GLN A 170 -0.58 -17.00 -10.42
CA GLN A 170 0.45 -17.88 -11.00
C GLN A 170 1.38 -17.11 -11.93
N ARG A 171 0.84 -16.18 -12.72
CA ARG A 171 1.66 -15.30 -13.56
C ARG A 171 2.59 -14.44 -12.72
N LEU A 172 2.06 -13.80 -11.68
CA LEU A 172 2.84 -12.96 -10.77
C LEU A 172 3.95 -13.76 -10.08
N GLU A 173 3.65 -14.97 -9.61
CA GLU A 173 4.65 -15.88 -9.01
C GLU A 173 5.79 -16.20 -9.97
N LYS A 174 5.48 -16.48 -11.24
CA LYS A 174 6.51 -16.73 -12.26
C LYS A 174 7.40 -15.50 -12.50
N SER A 175 6.82 -14.30 -12.57
CA SER A 175 7.58 -13.07 -12.74
C SER A 175 8.47 -12.78 -11.54
N VAL A 176 7.96 -12.96 -10.32
CA VAL A 176 8.75 -12.82 -9.09
C VAL A 176 9.95 -13.78 -9.09
N GLU A 177 9.74 -15.04 -9.43
CA GLU A 177 10.81 -16.04 -9.43
C GLU A 177 11.89 -15.76 -10.48
N LYS A 178 11.51 -15.23 -11.65
CA LYS A 178 12.46 -14.79 -12.68
C LYS A 178 13.25 -13.54 -12.27
N SER A 179 12.65 -12.67 -11.47
CA SER A 179 13.25 -11.39 -11.04
C SER A 179 14.13 -11.50 -9.79
N LYS A 180 14.14 -12.65 -9.10
CA LYS A 180 15.03 -12.85 -7.96
C LYS A 180 16.49 -12.79 -8.45
N PRO A 181 17.36 -12.01 -7.79
CA PRO A 181 18.79 -12.10 -8.06
C PRO A 181 19.23 -13.55 -7.82
N ARG A 182 19.87 -14.16 -8.82
CA ARG A 182 20.56 -15.43 -8.62
C ARG A 182 21.66 -15.14 -7.61
N SER A 183 21.44 -15.45 -6.34
CA SER A 183 22.50 -15.43 -5.36
C SER A 183 23.61 -16.32 -5.90
N HIS A 184 24.71 -15.71 -6.34
CA HIS A 184 25.89 -16.48 -6.70
C HIS A 184 26.29 -17.23 -5.45
N GLY A 185 26.11 -18.56 -5.48
CA GLY A 185 26.71 -19.46 -4.52
C GLY A 185 28.22 -19.29 -4.58
N LYS A 186 28.75 -18.35 -3.81
CA LYS A 186 30.09 -18.50 -3.25
C LYS A 186 29.98 -19.67 -2.27
N GLU A 187 30.26 -20.87 -2.76
CA GLU A 187 30.74 -21.95 -1.89
C GLU A 187 31.96 -21.39 -1.14
N ALA A 188 31.72 -20.95 0.09
CA ALA A 188 32.80 -20.67 1.02
C ALA A 188 33.44 -22.01 1.36
N SER A 189 34.63 -22.23 0.82
CA SER A 189 35.57 -23.25 1.28
C SER A 189 35.77 -23.10 2.80
N PRO A 190 35.90 -24.19 3.58
CA PRO A 190 36.01 -24.10 5.03
C PRO A 190 37.34 -23.45 5.42
N ILE A 191 37.29 -22.27 6.03
CA ILE A 191 38.45 -21.65 6.69
C ILE A 191 38.42 -22.07 8.15
N GLU A 192 39.52 -22.69 8.57
CA GLU A 192 39.78 -23.21 9.92
C GLU A 192 39.53 -22.16 11.02
N GLU A 193 38.73 -22.57 11.99
CA GLU A 193 38.49 -21.92 13.26
C GLU A 193 39.79 -21.93 14.08
N LYS A 194 40.39 -20.74 14.32
CA LYS A 194 41.41 -20.55 15.34
C LYS A 194 40.88 -19.66 16.46
N GLU A 195 40.76 -20.31 17.61
CA GLU A 195 40.51 -19.75 18.94
C GLU A 195 41.37 -18.50 19.22
N LEU A 196 40.79 -17.48 19.86
CA LEU A 196 41.54 -16.66 20.83
C LEU A 196 40.64 -16.12 21.95
N LYS A 197 40.75 -16.82 23.08
CA LYS A 197 40.70 -16.44 24.50
C LYS A 197 40.03 -15.12 24.96
N LYS A 198 39.10 -15.34 25.91
CA LYS A 198 38.72 -14.51 27.06
C LYS A 198 39.89 -13.80 27.75
N VAL A 199 39.65 -12.56 28.17
CA VAL A 199 40.25 -11.96 29.36
C VAL A 199 39.13 -11.31 30.18
N ASP A 200 38.90 -11.88 31.37
CA ASP A 200 38.20 -11.28 32.50
C ASP A 200 39.01 -10.13 33.11
N CYS A 201 38.34 -9.11 33.66
CA CYS A 201 38.76 -8.41 34.88
C CYS A 201 37.64 -7.51 35.43
N GLN A 202 36.95 -8.04 36.44
CA GLN A 202 36.58 -7.48 37.76
C GLN A 202 36.16 -6.00 37.93
N GLU A 203 34.93 -5.89 38.43
CA GLU A 203 34.36 -5.07 39.52
C GLU A 203 35.28 -4.12 40.31
N GLU A 204 34.82 -2.89 40.54
CA GLU A 204 34.76 -2.27 41.88
C GLU A 204 33.51 -1.38 41.99
N GLU A 205 32.77 -1.57 43.10
CA GLU A 205 31.68 -0.74 43.62
C GLU A 205 32.23 0.56 44.23
N GLU A 206 31.46 1.67 44.19
CA GLU A 206 31.12 2.40 45.43
C GLU A 206 30.00 3.44 45.24
N ASP A 207 29.30 3.63 46.37
CA ASP A 207 28.09 4.39 46.68
C ASP A 207 28.10 5.91 46.36
N GLY A 208 26.90 6.51 46.31
CA GLY A 208 26.76 7.94 46.62
C GLY A 208 25.50 8.67 46.17
N ALA A 209 24.60 8.94 47.12
CA ALA A 209 23.27 9.53 46.98
C ALA A 209 23.13 10.99 46.43
N THR A 210 21.94 11.24 45.84
CA THR A 210 21.10 12.46 45.88
C THR A 210 21.61 13.82 45.36
N THR A 211 20.94 14.42 44.35
CA THR A 211 19.98 15.56 44.49
C THR A 211 19.51 16.15 43.14
N LYS A 212 18.28 16.72 43.18
CA LYS A 212 17.58 17.48 42.12
C LYS A 212 18.33 18.75 41.67
N LYS A 213 18.27 19.10 40.38
CA LYS A 213 17.63 20.34 39.83
C LYS A 213 18.01 20.61 38.36
N VAL A 214 16.97 20.89 37.58
CA VAL A 214 16.94 21.63 36.28
C VAL A 214 17.36 23.09 36.54
N PRO A 215 18.14 23.78 35.67
CA PRO A 215 17.53 24.54 34.58
C PRO A 215 18.30 24.63 33.25
N THR A 216 17.48 24.63 32.20
CA THR A 216 17.67 25.23 30.88
C THR A 216 18.54 26.48 30.86
N LYS A 217 19.54 26.52 29.96
CA LYS A 217 19.98 27.76 29.32
C LYS A 217 20.36 27.51 27.86
N VAL A 218 19.82 28.40 27.05
CA VAL A 218 20.04 28.62 25.62
C VAL A 218 21.35 29.40 25.43
N GLN A 219 21.98 29.20 24.26
CA GLN A 219 22.58 30.20 23.36
C GLN A 219 24.09 30.08 23.04
N GLN A 220 24.32 29.97 21.71
CA GLN A 220 25.42 30.52 20.87
C GLN A 220 26.83 29.95 21.06
N GLN A 221 27.73 29.91 20.07
CA GLN A 221 27.78 29.95 18.59
C GLN A 221 29.30 29.96 18.28
N GLN A 222 29.72 29.57 17.06
CA GLN A 222 31.07 29.77 16.48
C GLN A 222 32.12 28.75 16.97
N GLN A 223 33.07 28.22 16.19
CA GLN A 223 33.66 28.47 14.86
C GLN A 223 34.42 27.15 14.51
N ASN A 224 34.31 26.59 13.30
CA ASN A 224 35.24 26.75 12.17
C ASN A 224 36.47 25.80 12.18
N GLN A 225 36.88 25.35 10.98
CA GLN A 225 38.09 24.57 10.61
C GLN A 225 37.96 23.04 10.79
N ASN A 226 38.37 22.14 9.88
CA ASN A 226 39.18 22.20 8.66
C ASN A 226 38.78 21.06 7.73
N SER A 227 38.97 21.28 6.42
CA SER A 227 39.10 20.25 5.40
C SER A 227 40.32 19.37 5.66
N ASP A 228 40.14 18.06 5.71
CA ASP A 228 41.19 17.16 5.29
C ASP A 228 40.61 15.97 4.53
N HIS A 229 41.29 15.64 3.44
CA HIS A 229 40.85 14.81 2.34
C HIS A 229 41.37 13.40 2.58
N SER A 230 40.51 12.46 2.98
CA SER A 230 40.82 11.03 2.99
C SER A 230 39.75 10.28 2.19
N HIS A 231 40.16 9.82 1.02
CA HIS A 231 39.45 8.91 0.14
C HIS A 231 39.61 7.50 0.72
N ALA A 232 38.57 6.97 1.35
CA ALA A 232 38.49 5.59 1.81
C ALA A 232 37.02 5.14 1.83
N ASP A 233 36.75 4.10 1.05
CA ASP A 233 35.74 3.05 1.25
C ASP A 233 34.24 3.44 1.18
N ASP A 234 33.74 3.69 -0.04
CA ASP A 234 32.31 3.63 -0.40
C ASP A 234 31.96 2.23 -0.97
N GLU A 235 32.09 1.16 -0.16
CA GLU A 235 31.58 -0.19 -0.52
C GLU A 235 30.42 -0.66 0.40
N ALA A 236 29.79 0.26 1.15
CA ALA A 236 28.74 -0.09 2.13
C ALA A 236 27.29 0.00 1.61
N ASP A 237 27.05 0.47 0.38
CA ASP A 237 25.70 0.76 -0.11
C ASP A 237 25.01 -0.41 -0.84
N ASP A 238 25.74 -1.46 -1.25
CA ASP A 238 25.17 -2.56 -2.03
C ASP A 238 24.36 -3.56 -1.17
N ASP A 239 24.71 -3.74 0.11
CA ASP A 239 24.04 -4.71 1.00
C ASP A 239 22.64 -4.24 1.49
N GLU A 240 22.39 -2.92 1.54
CA GLU A 240 21.11 -2.36 2.01
C GLU A 240 19.98 -2.57 0.98
N VAL A 241 20.29 -2.39 -0.31
CA VAL A 241 19.32 -2.50 -1.42
C VAL A 241 18.83 -3.94 -1.58
N ASP A 242 19.72 -4.92 -1.44
CA ASP A 242 19.37 -6.35 -1.52
C ASP A 242 18.43 -6.77 -0.37
N THR A 243 18.57 -6.17 0.81
CA THR A 243 17.71 -6.42 1.96
C THR A 243 16.29 -5.89 1.72
N GLU A 244 16.14 -4.68 1.18
CA GLU A 244 14.82 -4.12 0.86
C GLU A 244 14.09 -4.92 -0.22
N LEU A 245 14.80 -5.33 -1.28
CA LEU A 245 14.27 -6.18 -2.34
C LEU A 245 13.81 -7.54 -1.82
N SER A 246 14.60 -8.17 -0.94
CA SER A 246 14.24 -9.45 -0.34
C SER A 246 12.97 -9.37 0.53
N ASN A 247 12.87 -8.33 1.37
CA ASN A 247 11.68 -8.07 2.18
C ASN A 247 10.44 -7.86 1.30
N LEU A 248 10.63 -7.16 0.18
CA LEU A 248 9.57 -6.89 -0.76
C LEU A 248 9.07 -8.15 -1.47
N PHE A 249 9.97 -8.98 -1.99
CA PHE A 249 9.61 -10.25 -2.61
C PHE A 249 8.91 -11.18 -1.62
N SER A 250 9.33 -11.17 -0.36
CA SER A 250 8.68 -11.92 0.70
C SER A 250 7.22 -11.45 0.91
N LEU A 251 6.99 -10.14 0.92
CA LEU A 251 5.64 -9.57 1.05
C LEU A 251 4.75 -9.90 -0.16
N ILE A 252 5.30 -9.85 -1.38
CA ILE A 252 4.60 -10.23 -2.59
C ILE A 252 4.22 -11.72 -2.53
N THR A 253 5.18 -12.59 -2.19
CA THR A 253 4.97 -14.04 -2.08
C THR A 253 3.89 -14.37 -1.05
N PHE A 254 3.94 -13.74 0.13
CA PHE A 254 2.91 -13.90 1.16
C PHE A 254 1.52 -13.51 0.64
N GLY A 255 1.42 -12.42 -0.13
CA GLY A 255 0.15 -11.99 -0.71
C GLY A 255 -0.38 -12.93 -1.79
N ILE A 256 0.51 -13.55 -2.58
CA ILE A 256 0.17 -14.60 -3.56
C ILE A 256 -0.41 -15.82 -2.85
N GLU A 257 0.28 -16.32 -1.82
CA GLU A 257 -0.16 -17.49 -1.04
C GLU A 257 -1.54 -17.26 -0.41
N LYS A 258 -1.72 -16.08 0.22
CA LYS A 258 -3.01 -15.68 0.80
C LYS A 258 -4.10 -15.66 -0.27
N GLY A 259 -3.83 -15.11 -1.44
CA GLY A 259 -4.78 -15.08 -2.55
C GLY A 259 -5.15 -16.48 -3.02
N LYS A 260 -4.17 -17.33 -3.32
CA LYS A 260 -4.42 -18.73 -3.70
C LYS A 260 -5.30 -19.46 -2.68
N LYS A 261 -5.04 -19.28 -1.38
CA LYS A 261 -5.83 -19.91 -0.32
C LYS A 261 -7.31 -19.45 -0.33
N ILE A 262 -7.58 -18.19 -0.62
CA ILE A 262 -8.95 -17.65 -0.69
C ILE A 262 -9.71 -18.24 -1.88
N TYR A 263 -9.04 -18.42 -3.02
CA TYR A 263 -9.67 -18.77 -4.29
C TYR A 263 -9.64 -20.27 -4.65
N THR A 264 -8.95 -21.10 -3.86
CA THR A 264 -8.90 -22.57 -4.05
C THR A 264 -10.02 -23.31 -3.30
N ILE A 265 -10.68 -22.65 -2.32
CA ILE A 265 -11.84 -23.17 -1.58
C ILE A 265 -13.13 -22.87 -2.35
#